data_AF-A0A6S6P766-F1
#
_entry.id   AF-A0A6S6P766-F1
#
_cell.length_a   1.000
_cell.length_b   1.000
_cell.length_c   1.000
_cell.angle_alpha   90.00
_cell.angle_beta   90.00
_cell.angle_gamma   90.00
#
_symmetry.space_group_name_H-M   'P 1'
#
loop_
_entity.id
_entity.type
_entity.pdbx_description
1 polymer ?
#
loop_
_entity_poly.entity_id
_entity_poly.type
_entity_poly.pdbx_seq_one_letter_code
_entity_poly.pdbx_strand_id
1 'polypeptide(L)'
;MSRRQMSGAAKTPLLVVAAALLVGACSTTVSGRPVSVFDDPFRVAGMVATDGPTGLRPDAEDPTREVTDTDGGDTDELAAAAISDIEEFWAQAFPETFDGAEFTPVDALVSWDSRDYDGMFCGTDTIGLVNAGYCLDDNTIGWDRGELLPALRAANGDMGVALVLAHEYGHAIEHQARLNKPGTPVLVAEQQADCFAGAYMRWVAEGSSRRFSLSTGDGLNSVLSAVVAFRDPLFSEADQLAGIDEHGSAFERVSAFQFGFTDGPGSCAAIDLREIGQRRGDLPVLLPEDQTGELPVTADSVRAIVDAMTISFEPAQPPRLDFTPDAAENCPDARPSPPVSYCPATNTLVVDLPELQALGAPQADVDSNGLATGDNTAYSVLMSRYLQAVQHEQGLVLDTAEAALRTACLTGVATTALTRDVTTPDGSTIALTAGDLDEAVSGILTNGLAAGDVNGDSVPSGFARIDAFRIGVLGDEQRCLTRFP
;
A
#
# COMPACT_ATOMS: atom_id res chain seq x y z
N MET A 1 31.74 84.45 -22.45
CA MET A 1 32.70 83.98 -23.47
C MET A 1 33.05 82.53 -23.21
N SER A 2 33.11 81.75 -24.29
CA SER A 2 33.72 80.42 -24.44
C SER A 2 33.01 79.19 -23.87
N ARG A 3 32.47 78.43 -24.83
CA ARG A 3 32.17 76.99 -24.84
C ARG A 3 33.36 76.14 -24.37
N ARG A 4 33.07 74.98 -23.78
CA ARG A 4 33.61 73.68 -24.24
C ARG A 4 32.70 72.53 -23.81
N GLN A 5 32.31 71.73 -24.79
CA GLN A 5 31.57 70.48 -24.67
C GLN A 5 32.50 69.38 -24.13
N MET A 6 31.96 68.46 -23.33
CA MET A 6 32.39 67.07 -23.33
C MET A 6 31.16 66.16 -23.32
N SER A 7 31.08 65.38 -24.39
CA SER A 7 30.17 64.30 -24.70
C SER A 7 30.35 63.11 -23.74
N GLY A 8 29.28 62.71 -23.06
CA GLY A 8 29.15 61.40 -22.39
C GLY A 8 27.98 60.66 -23.01
N ALA A 9 28.28 59.59 -23.74
CA ALA A 9 27.33 58.83 -24.53
C ALA A 9 26.26 58.14 -23.66
N ALA A 10 25.00 58.33 -24.01
CA ALA A 10 23.90 57.48 -23.58
C ALA A 10 24.11 56.07 -24.18
N LYS A 11 24.56 55.12 -23.37
CA LYS A 11 24.61 53.69 -23.70
C LYS A 11 24.11 52.85 -22.52
N THR A 12 22.86 53.10 -22.11
CA THR A 12 22.24 52.31 -21.04
C THR A 12 20.71 52.26 -21.19
N PRO A 13 20.20 51.78 -22.33
CA PRO A 13 18.98 50.97 -22.23
C PRO A 13 19.03 49.67 -23.05
N LEU A 14 20.04 49.46 -23.90
CA LEU A 14 20.06 48.32 -24.84
C LEU A 14 20.48 46.98 -24.19
N LEU A 15 21.23 47.01 -23.09
CA LEU A 15 21.74 45.80 -22.43
C LEU A 15 20.70 45.07 -21.56
N VAL A 16 19.74 45.80 -20.99
CA VAL A 16 18.67 45.20 -20.17
C VAL A 16 17.61 44.51 -21.05
N VAL A 17 17.35 45.05 -22.24
CA VAL A 17 16.42 44.43 -23.22
C VAL A 17 17.03 43.17 -23.84
N ALA A 18 18.35 43.14 -24.06
CA ALA A 18 19.03 41.94 -24.58
C ALA A 18 19.08 40.79 -23.54
N ALA A 19 19.23 41.10 -22.25
CA ALA A 19 19.21 40.08 -21.20
C ALA A 19 17.80 39.47 -20.99
N ALA A 20 16.74 40.28 -21.08
CA ALA A 20 15.36 39.78 -20.97
C ALA A 20 14.93 38.93 -22.18
N LEU A 21 15.46 39.20 -23.37
CA LEU A 21 15.18 38.41 -24.59
C LEU A 21 15.93 37.07 -24.63
N LEU A 22 17.02 36.91 -23.87
CA LEU A 22 17.78 35.65 -23.81
C LEU A 22 17.17 34.63 -22.83
N VAL A 23 16.38 35.06 -21.83
CA VAL A 23 15.72 34.14 -20.88
C VAL A 23 14.48 33.46 -21.48
N GLY A 24 13.86 34.05 -22.52
CA GLY A 24 12.71 33.45 -23.21
C GLY A 24 13.06 32.44 -24.32
N ALA A 25 14.34 32.30 -24.70
CA ALA A 25 14.75 31.50 -25.85
C ALA A 25 14.94 30.00 -25.55
N CYS A 26 14.78 29.58 -24.29
CA CYS A 26 14.88 28.17 -23.87
C CYS A 26 13.62 27.65 -23.17
N SER A 27 12.52 28.41 -23.12
CA SER A 27 11.25 27.89 -22.62
C SER A 27 10.50 27.21 -23.77
N THR A 28 10.68 25.90 -23.94
CA THR A 28 9.77 25.09 -24.74
C THR A 28 8.47 24.94 -23.95
N THR A 29 7.39 25.52 -24.45
CA THR A 29 6.05 25.19 -23.94
C THR A 29 5.77 23.74 -24.30
N VAL A 30 5.80 22.85 -23.31
CA VAL A 30 5.31 21.48 -23.48
C VAL A 30 3.79 21.57 -23.57
N SER A 31 3.26 21.43 -24.77
CA SER A 31 1.81 21.35 -24.99
C SER A 31 1.32 20.00 -24.48
N GLY A 32 0.47 20.01 -23.45
CA GLY A 32 -0.16 18.82 -22.88
C GLY A 32 -1.25 19.20 -21.87
N ARG A 33 -2.12 18.25 -21.54
CA ARG A 33 -3.00 18.36 -20.37
C ARG A 33 -2.21 17.82 -19.18
N PRO A 34 -2.03 18.56 -18.08
CA PRO A 34 -1.49 17.97 -16.86
C PRO A 34 -2.45 16.85 -16.45
N VAL A 35 -1.92 15.64 -16.35
CA VAL A 35 -2.64 14.45 -15.91
C VAL A 35 -1.92 13.90 -14.69
N SER A 36 -2.70 13.33 -13.78
CA SER A 36 -2.17 12.68 -12.60
C SER A 36 -1.34 11.45 -13.00
N VAL A 37 -0.34 11.07 -12.19
CA VAL A 37 0.42 9.81 -12.41
C VAL A 37 -0.47 8.57 -12.29
N PHE A 38 -1.69 8.73 -11.77
CA PHE A 38 -2.72 7.70 -11.73
C PHE A 38 -3.93 8.04 -12.63
N ASP A 39 -3.76 8.80 -13.72
CA ASP A 39 -4.83 9.05 -14.74
C ASP A 39 -5.00 7.86 -15.71
N ASP A 40 -4.00 6.97 -15.78
CA ASP A 40 -4.01 5.78 -16.63
C ASP A 40 -4.13 4.53 -15.75
N PRO A 41 -5.22 3.74 -15.85
CA PRO A 41 -5.43 2.57 -15.01
C PRO A 41 -4.41 1.45 -15.26
N PHE A 42 -3.63 1.54 -16.34
CA PHE A 42 -2.53 0.63 -16.66
C PHE A 42 -1.16 1.21 -16.28
N ARG A 43 -1.13 2.21 -15.40
CA ARG A 43 0.10 2.78 -14.85
C ARG A 43 0.13 2.77 -13.34
N VAL A 44 1.35 2.63 -12.81
CA VAL A 44 1.66 2.69 -11.39
C VAL A 44 2.66 3.81 -11.19
N ALA A 45 2.21 4.91 -10.58
CA ALA A 45 3.05 6.06 -10.28
C ALA A 45 3.87 6.55 -11.50
N GLY A 46 3.25 6.51 -12.69
CA GLY A 46 3.84 6.91 -13.97
C GLY A 46 4.50 5.78 -14.79
N MET A 47 4.77 4.61 -14.20
CA MET A 47 5.32 3.43 -14.89
C MET A 47 4.22 2.56 -15.49
N VAL A 48 4.47 1.86 -16.60
CA VAL A 48 3.47 0.92 -17.15
C VAL A 48 3.34 -0.27 -16.19
N ALA A 49 2.13 -0.70 -15.88
CA ALA A 49 1.84 -1.90 -15.11
C ALA A 49 2.12 -3.13 -15.99
N THR A 50 3.21 -3.83 -15.69
CA THR A 50 3.62 -5.04 -16.43
C THR A 50 4.17 -6.07 -15.47
N ASP A 51 3.83 -7.33 -15.72
CA ASP A 51 4.52 -8.47 -15.12
C ASP A 51 5.92 -8.61 -15.71
N GLY A 52 6.81 -9.31 -15.01
CA GLY A 52 8.17 -9.50 -15.47
C GLY A 52 9.13 -10.03 -14.41
N PRO A 53 10.44 -10.03 -14.71
CA PRO A 53 11.46 -10.46 -13.76
C PRO A 53 11.39 -9.64 -12.47
N THR A 54 11.27 -10.35 -11.35
CA THR A 54 11.27 -9.77 -10.00
C THR A 54 12.22 -10.58 -9.12
N GLY A 55 13.05 -9.90 -8.33
CA GLY A 55 14.04 -10.52 -7.45
C GLY A 55 15.48 -10.28 -7.88
N LEU A 56 16.39 -11.11 -7.36
CA LEU A 56 17.82 -10.98 -7.64
C LEU A 56 18.08 -11.23 -9.13
N ARG A 57 18.85 -10.34 -9.75
CA ARG A 57 19.17 -10.42 -11.17
C ARG A 57 20.15 -11.56 -11.44
N PRO A 58 20.03 -12.26 -12.59
CA PRO A 58 21.02 -13.26 -13.00
C PRO A 58 22.43 -12.68 -13.18
N ASP A 59 22.52 -11.37 -13.47
CA ASP A 59 23.76 -10.60 -13.64
C ASP A 59 23.99 -9.63 -12.47
N ALA A 60 23.44 -9.91 -11.29
CA ALA A 60 23.57 -9.05 -10.11
C ALA A 60 25.05 -8.79 -9.78
N GLU A 61 25.36 -7.54 -9.43
CA GLU A 61 26.67 -7.22 -8.85
C GLU A 61 26.81 -7.88 -7.46
N ASP A 62 28.03 -8.33 -7.15
CA ASP A 62 28.33 -8.95 -5.86
C ASP A 62 27.98 -8.00 -4.68
N PRO A 63 27.58 -8.55 -3.52
CA PRO A 63 27.43 -7.77 -2.30
C PRO A 63 28.72 -7.01 -1.95
N THR A 64 28.57 -5.79 -1.45
CA THR A 64 29.68 -4.94 -1.00
C THR A 64 29.88 -5.00 0.52
N ARG A 65 29.03 -5.75 1.22
CA ARG A 65 29.02 -5.86 2.69
C ARG A 65 29.36 -7.28 3.12
N GLU A 66 30.20 -7.37 4.15
CA GLU A 66 30.46 -8.61 4.88
C GLU A 66 29.43 -8.76 6.01
N VAL A 67 28.96 -9.99 6.22
CA VAL A 67 27.99 -10.33 7.27
C VAL A 67 28.72 -11.07 8.39
N THR A 68 28.51 -10.64 9.63
CA THR A 68 29.07 -11.30 10.81
C THR A 68 28.14 -12.45 11.22
N ASP A 69 28.73 -13.55 11.72
CA ASP A 69 28.02 -14.75 12.20
C ASP A 69 27.16 -15.48 11.14
N THR A 70 27.41 -15.17 9.87
CA THR A 70 26.84 -15.86 8.70
C THR A 70 27.32 -17.31 8.59
N ASP A 71 26.46 -18.18 8.04
CA ASP A 71 26.83 -19.53 7.61
C ASP A 71 27.29 -19.60 6.14
N GLY A 72 27.27 -18.45 5.43
CA GLY A 72 27.60 -18.33 4.02
C GLY A 72 26.54 -18.94 3.09
N GLY A 73 25.31 -19.14 3.56
CA GLY A 73 24.20 -19.67 2.77
C GLY A 73 23.50 -18.63 1.91
N ASP A 74 22.73 -19.11 0.93
CA ASP A 74 22.00 -18.28 -0.04
C ASP A 74 21.09 -17.20 0.59
N THR A 75 20.58 -17.43 1.80
CA THR A 75 19.76 -16.45 2.54
C THR A 75 20.58 -15.23 2.95
N ASP A 76 21.77 -15.46 3.52
CA ASP A 76 22.67 -14.37 3.92
C ASP A 76 23.30 -13.68 2.71
N GLU A 77 23.61 -14.42 1.64
CA GLU A 77 24.08 -13.83 0.39
C GLU A 77 23.03 -12.88 -0.22
N LEU A 78 21.75 -13.30 -0.21
CA LEU A 78 20.63 -12.47 -0.65
C LEU A 78 20.45 -11.23 0.24
N ALA A 79 20.52 -11.39 1.57
CA ALA A 79 20.39 -10.29 2.52
C ALA A 79 21.54 -9.27 2.36
N ALA A 80 22.78 -9.76 2.19
CA ALA A 80 23.94 -8.91 1.92
C ALA A 80 23.79 -8.16 0.59
N ALA A 81 23.27 -8.82 -0.46
CA ALA A 81 22.96 -8.18 -1.73
C ALA A 81 21.90 -7.08 -1.58
N ALA A 82 20.83 -7.34 -0.83
CA ALA A 82 19.77 -6.36 -0.55
C ALA A 82 20.32 -5.13 0.16
N ILE A 83 21.07 -5.30 1.26
CA ILE A 83 21.66 -4.17 2.00
C ILE A 83 22.63 -3.37 1.11
N SER A 84 23.44 -4.06 0.30
CA SER A 84 24.37 -3.38 -0.63
C SER A 84 23.63 -2.50 -1.64
N ASP A 85 22.46 -2.94 -2.13
CA ASP A 85 21.64 -2.18 -3.07
C ASP A 85 20.91 -1.00 -2.39
N ILE A 86 20.42 -1.22 -1.17
CA ILE A 86 19.78 -0.18 -0.33
C ILE A 86 20.80 0.94 -0.03
N GLU A 87 22.04 0.58 0.31
CA GLU A 87 23.12 1.56 0.53
C GLU A 87 23.50 2.31 -0.74
N GLU A 88 23.49 1.67 -1.92
CA GLU A 88 23.73 2.34 -3.21
C GLU A 88 22.63 3.38 -3.53
N PHE A 89 21.38 3.06 -3.22
CA PHE A 89 20.27 4.00 -3.32
C PHE A 89 20.46 5.19 -2.36
N TRP A 90 20.71 4.93 -1.08
CA TRP A 90 20.80 5.99 -0.06
C TRP A 90 22.04 6.87 -0.19
N ALA A 91 23.14 6.36 -0.74
CA ALA A 91 24.30 7.18 -1.10
C ALA A 91 23.95 8.35 -2.04
N GLN A 92 22.88 8.23 -2.82
CA GLN A 92 22.35 9.27 -3.70
C GLN A 92 21.14 9.97 -3.07
N ALA A 93 20.15 9.22 -2.61
CA ALA A 93 18.88 9.75 -2.15
C ALA A 93 18.97 10.55 -0.84
N PHE A 94 19.87 10.17 0.08
CA PHE A 94 19.99 10.83 1.38
C PHE A 94 20.44 12.30 1.26
N PRO A 95 21.57 12.64 0.58
CA PRO A 95 21.97 14.04 0.42
C PRO A 95 20.95 14.85 -0.39
N GLU A 96 20.25 14.25 -1.35
CA GLU A 96 19.19 14.93 -2.10
C GLU A 96 17.98 15.29 -1.22
N THR A 97 17.64 14.41 -0.28
CA THR A 97 16.48 14.57 0.61
C THR A 97 16.77 15.49 1.80
N PHE A 98 17.99 15.41 2.35
CA PHE A 98 18.36 16.06 3.62
C PHE A 98 19.40 17.18 3.44
N ASP A 99 19.18 18.07 2.47
CA ASP A 99 19.94 19.31 2.25
C ASP A 99 21.47 19.12 2.15
N GLY A 100 21.92 18.05 1.49
CA GLY A 100 23.33 17.73 1.27
C GLY A 100 24.02 17.09 2.48
N ALA A 101 23.27 16.59 3.46
CA ALA A 101 23.82 15.79 4.55
C ALA A 101 24.52 14.53 4.01
N GLU A 102 25.63 14.15 4.63
CA GLU A 102 26.39 12.96 4.23
C GLU A 102 25.68 11.69 4.70
N PHE A 103 25.50 10.73 3.79
CA PHE A 103 25.03 9.38 4.10
C PHE A 103 26.16 8.56 4.74
N THR A 104 25.82 7.82 5.78
CA THR A 104 26.76 6.94 6.49
C THR A 104 26.09 5.58 6.61
N PRO A 105 26.64 4.54 5.98
CA PRO A 105 26.12 3.19 6.14
C PRO A 105 26.10 2.72 7.61
N VAL A 106 25.25 1.74 7.92
CA VAL A 106 25.25 1.07 9.22
C VAL A 106 26.62 0.43 9.52
N ASP A 107 26.96 0.31 10.80
CA ASP A 107 28.30 -0.05 11.26
C ASP A 107 28.62 -1.53 10.99
N ALA A 108 27.64 -2.42 11.16
CA ALA A 108 27.77 -3.85 10.93
C ALA A 108 26.46 -4.53 10.53
N LEU A 109 26.59 -5.70 9.89
CA LEU A 109 25.50 -6.62 9.57
C LEU A 109 25.68 -7.92 10.35
N VAL A 110 24.62 -8.42 10.95
CA VAL A 110 24.62 -9.63 11.80
C VAL A 110 23.57 -10.61 11.33
N SER A 111 23.93 -11.88 11.17
CA SER A 111 23.00 -12.95 10.87
C SER A 111 22.96 -13.94 12.02
N TRP A 112 21.77 -14.45 12.36
CA TRP A 112 21.61 -15.54 13.33
C TRP A 112 20.61 -16.60 12.86
N ASP A 113 20.70 -17.82 13.38
CA ASP A 113 19.64 -18.84 13.25
C ASP A 113 18.80 -18.89 14.52
N SER A 114 17.52 -18.51 14.46
CA SER A 114 16.61 -18.50 15.61
C SER A 114 16.38 -19.88 16.24
N ARG A 115 16.66 -20.98 15.54
CA ARG A 115 16.40 -22.35 16.03
C ARG A 115 17.48 -22.84 17.01
N ASP A 116 18.65 -22.20 16.98
CA ASP A 116 19.79 -22.49 17.84
C ASP A 116 20.26 -21.21 18.55
N TYR A 117 21.13 -21.33 19.55
CA TYR A 117 21.74 -20.15 20.17
C TYR A 117 22.91 -19.64 19.33
N ASP A 118 22.81 -18.40 18.87
CA ASP A 118 23.81 -17.76 18.00
C ASP A 118 24.31 -16.41 18.56
N GLY A 119 24.23 -16.23 19.89
CA GLY A 119 24.67 -15.01 20.56
C GLY A 119 23.54 -14.05 20.94
N MET A 120 23.83 -12.75 20.85
CA MET A 120 22.88 -11.69 21.19
C MET A 120 22.79 -10.67 20.04
N PHE A 121 21.58 -10.20 19.77
CA PHE A 121 21.31 -9.08 18.89
C PHE A 121 20.57 -7.99 19.67
N CYS A 122 21.06 -6.75 19.61
CA CYS A 122 20.49 -5.60 20.34
C CYS A 122 20.16 -5.86 21.82
N GLY A 123 21.04 -6.59 22.52
CA GLY A 123 20.86 -6.95 23.93
C GLY A 123 19.87 -8.08 24.22
N THR A 124 19.34 -8.75 23.18
CA THR A 124 18.39 -9.87 23.28
C THR A 124 19.05 -11.16 22.78
N ASP A 125 18.74 -12.30 23.41
CA ASP A 125 19.22 -13.62 22.95
C ASP A 125 18.63 -13.95 21.57
N THR A 126 19.44 -14.47 20.65
CA THR A 126 18.99 -14.76 19.28
C THR A 126 18.17 -16.05 19.16
N ILE A 127 18.25 -16.95 20.14
CA ILE A 127 17.43 -18.17 20.16
C ILE A 127 15.95 -17.82 20.33
N GLY A 128 15.12 -18.28 19.41
CA GLY A 128 13.70 -17.96 19.32
C GLY A 128 13.38 -16.56 18.81
N LEU A 129 14.40 -15.76 18.44
CA LEU A 129 14.21 -14.43 17.87
C LEU A 129 13.98 -14.55 16.36
N VAL A 130 12.77 -14.92 15.94
CA VAL A 130 12.37 -14.94 14.52
C VAL A 130 12.09 -13.50 14.08
N ASN A 131 13.15 -12.74 13.80
CA ASN A 131 13.04 -11.30 13.52
C ASN A 131 14.10 -10.77 12.53
N ALA A 132 13.87 -9.56 12.02
CA ALA A 132 14.89 -8.67 11.48
C ALA A 132 14.84 -7.37 12.28
N GLY A 133 15.92 -6.60 12.32
CA GLY A 133 15.95 -5.42 13.16
C GLY A 133 17.08 -4.46 12.84
N TYR A 134 16.80 -3.17 13.01
CA TYR A 134 17.81 -2.14 13.24
C TYR A 134 18.04 -1.91 14.73
N CYS A 135 19.30 -2.04 15.18
CA CYS A 135 19.68 -1.73 16.55
C CYS A 135 20.22 -0.29 16.66
N LEU A 136 19.49 0.55 17.38
CA LEU A 136 19.83 1.95 17.60
C LEU A 136 21.13 2.14 18.41
N ASP A 137 21.40 1.26 19.37
CA ASP A 137 22.50 1.44 20.34
C ASP A 137 23.89 1.25 19.72
N ASP A 138 24.01 0.37 18.73
CA ASP A 138 25.27 0.06 18.05
C ASP A 138 25.25 0.27 16.54
N ASN A 139 24.16 0.85 16.01
CA ASN A 139 23.98 1.17 14.60
C ASN A 139 24.17 -0.06 13.69
N THR A 140 23.58 -1.19 14.06
CA THR A 140 23.66 -2.45 13.31
C THR A 140 22.31 -2.88 12.74
N ILE A 141 22.35 -3.64 11.65
CA ILE A 141 21.17 -4.36 11.15
C ILE A 141 21.43 -5.85 11.28
N GLY A 142 20.41 -6.61 11.68
CA GLY A 142 20.50 -8.05 11.64
C GLY A 142 19.20 -8.75 11.30
N TRP A 143 19.31 -10.04 11.01
CA TRP A 143 18.19 -10.88 10.59
C TRP A 143 18.34 -12.35 10.99
N ASP A 144 17.19 -13.01 11.13
CA ASP A 144 17.09 -14.45 11.27
C ASP A 144 17.15 -15.16 9.90
N ARG A 145 18.23 -15.92 9.68
CA ARG A 145 18.43 -16.77 8.50
C ARG A 145 17.74 -18.13 8.61
N GLY A 146 17.30 -18.52 9.82
CA GLY A 146 16.78 -19.84 10.14
C GLY A 146 15.30 -20.01 9.79
N GLU A 147 14.48 -19.01 10.12
CA GLU A 147 13.02 -19.06 9.96
C GLU A 147 12.45 -17.85 9.22
N LEU A 148 12.74 -16.61 9.65
CA LEU A 148 12.12 -15.39 9.11
C LEU A 148 12.43 -15.19 7.63
N LEU A 149 13.69 -14.95 7.26
CA LEU A 149 14.02 -14.63 5.87
C LEU A 149 13.66 -15.78 4.90
N PRO A 150 13.85 -17.07 5.26
CA PRO A 150 13.35 -18.17 4.45
C PRO A 150 11.82 -18.15 4.26
N ALA A 151 11.04 -17.87 5.31
CA ALA A 151 9.58 -17.80 5.22
C ALA A 151 9.13 -16.66 4.30
N LEU A 152 9.74 -15.48 4.42
CA LEU A 152 9.47 -14.33 3.54
C LEU A 152 9.84 -14.63 2.10
N ARG A 153 11.01 -15.23 1.88
CA ARG A 153 11.45 -15.60 0.53
C ARG A 153 10.50 -16.62 -0.10
N ALA A 154 9.99 -17.56 0.68
CA ALA A 154 9.03 -18.56 0.20
C ALA A 154 7.67 -17.93 -0.16
N ALA A 155 7.20 -16.97 0.63
CA ALA A 155 5.90 -16.32 0.44
C ALA A 155 5.92 -15.24 -0.65
N ASN A 156 6.99 -14.45 -0.73
CA ASN A 156 7.03 -13.21 -1.52
C ASN A 156 8.22 -13.12 -2.50
N GLY A 157 9.06 -14.15 -2.58
CA GLY A 157 10.26 -14.18 -3.39
C GLY A 157 11.39 -13.33 -2.81
N ASP A 158 12.47 -13.16 -3.59
CA ASP A 158 13.67 -12.43 -3.14
C ASP A 158 13.37 -10.98 -2.71
N MET A 159 12.38 -10.34 -3.35
CA MET A 159 11.99 -8.97 -3.00
C MET A 159 11.28 -8.85 -1.64
N GLY A 160 10.74 -9.94 -1.10
CA GLY A 160 10.24 -9.96 0.29
C GLY A 160 11.37 -9.74 1.29
N VAL A 161 12.53 -10.38 1.07
CA VAL A 161 13.74 -10.16 1.87
C VAL A 161 14.29 -8.75 1.67
N ALA A 162 14.35 -8.27 0.43
CA ALA A 162 14.80 -6.91 0.16
C ALA A 162 13.88 -5.84 0.80
N LEU A 163 12.57 -6.12 0.89
CA LEU A 163 11.60 -5.22 1.53
C LEU A 163 11.82 -5.11 3.03
N VAL A 164 11.87 -6.23 3.75
CA VAL A 164 12.02 -6.18 5.21
C VAL A 164 13.33 -5.49 5.58
N LEU A 165 14.42 -5.78 4.86
CA LEU A 165 15.70 -5.12 5.11
C LEU A 165 15.70 -3.63 4.72
N ALA A 166 14.93 -3.22 3.71
CA ALA A 166 14.75 -1.82 3.37
C ALA A 166 13.92 -1.07 4.43
N HIS A 167 12.95 -1.74 5.07
CA HIS A 167 12.23 -1.23 6.22
C HIS A 167 13.19 -1.04 7.41
N GLU A 168 13.98 -2.05 7.78
CA GLU A 168 14.97 -1.91 8.87
C GLU A 168 15.96 -0.77 8.60
N TYR A 169 16.42 -0.64 7.35
CA TYR A 169 17.29 0.47 6.97
C TYR A 169 16.58 1.83 7.09
N GLY A 170 15.27 1.89 6.91
CA GLY A 170 14.44 3.07 7.14
C GLY A 170 14.64 3.66 8.54
N HIS A 171 14.69 2.83 9.58
CA HIS A 171 15.01 3.29 10.94
C HIS A 171 16.42 3.89 11.06
N ALA A 172 17.40 3.34 10.34
CA ALA A 172 18.74 3.92 10.28
C ALA A 172 18.72 5.31 9.63
N ILE A 173 17.92 5.50 8.58
CA ILE A 173 17.73 6.80 7.92
C ILE A 173 17.07 7.81 8.86
N GLU A 174 16.02 7.41 9.58
CA GLU A 174 15.35 8.25 10.57
C GLU A 174 16.30 8.71 11.67
N HIS A 175 17.12 7.77 12.17
CA HIS A 175 18.13 8.06 13.18
C HIS A 175 19.17 9.05 12.65
N GLN A 176 19.71 8.79 11.46
CA GLN A 176 20.72 9.64 10.83
C GLN A 176 20.20 11.05 10.53
N ALA A 177 18.98 11.15 10.01
CA ALA A 177 18.32 12.42 9.71
C ALA A 177 17.71 13.10 10.96
N ARG A 178 17.72 12.43 12.11
CA ARG A 178 17.20 12.93 13.41
C ARG A 178 15.73 13.36 13.33
N LEU A 179 14.93 12.56 12.63
CA LEU A 179 13.51 12.85 12.40
C LEU A 179 12.70 12.76 13.70
N ASN A 180 13.00 11.73 14.50
CA ASN A 180 12.22 11.37 15.67
C ASN A 180 12.87 11.90 16.96
N LYS A 181 12.09 12.65 17.75
CA LYS A 181 12.51 13.19 19.06
C LYS A 181 12.14 12.20 20.18
N PRO A 182 12.77 12.31 21.37
CA PRO A 182 12.32 11.54 22.54
C PRO A 182 10.82 11.72 22.79
N GLY A 183 10.09 10.61 22.89
CA GLY A 183 8.63 10.60 23.07
C GLY A 183 7.81 10.64 21.77
N THR A 184 8.46 10.56 20.59
CA THR A 184 7.76 10.24 19.34
C THR A 184 7.23 8.81 19.43
N PRO A 185 5.94 8.54 19.16
CA PRO A 185 5.40 7.19 19.20
C PRO A 185 6.07 6.27 18.18
N VAL A 186 6.19 4.98 18.53
CA VAL A 186 6.79 3.93 17.68
C VAL A 186 6.13 3.90 16.30
N LEU A 187 4.79 3.98 16.26
CA LEU A 187 4.02 4.07 15.02
C LEU A 187 4.53 5.12 14.02
N VAL A 188 5.05 6.27 14.47
CA VAL A 188 5.58 7.27 13.53
C VAL A 188 6.86 6.76 12.86
N ALA A 189 7.75 6.12 13.62
CA ALA A 189 8.99 5.53 13.11
C ALA A 189 8.68 4.37 12.14
N GLU A 190 7.79 3.45 12.53
CA GLU A 190 7.36 2.33 11.68
C GLU A 190 6.79 2.79 10.33
N GLN A 191 5.94 3.82 10.38
CA GLN A 191 5.34 4.38 9.17
C GLN A 191 6.35 5.17 8.30
N GLN A 192 7.38 5.75 8.90
CA GLN A 192 8.50 6.35 8.17
C GLN A 192 9.34 5.26 7.49
N ALA A 193 9.65 4.18 8.18
CA ALA A 193 10.40 3.04 7.67
C ALA A 193 9.72 2.37 6.48
N ASP A 194 8.42 2.08 6.57
CA ASP A 194 7.63 1.56 5.43
C ASP A 194 7.66 2.51 4.22
N CYS A 195 7.56 3.81 4.47
CA CYS A 195 7.65 4.81 3.41
C CYS A 195 9.04 4.84 2.77
N PHE A 196 10.11 4.84 3.57
CA PHE A 196 11.47 4.80 3.05
C PHE A 196 11.76 3.53 2.24
N ALA A 197 11.23 2.38 2.68
CA ALA A 197 11.28 1.15 1.91
C ALA A 197 10.55 1.28 0.56
N GLY A 198 9.38 1.94 0.54
CA GLY A 198 8.66 2.26 -0.69
C GLY A 198 9.47 3.12 -1.69
N ALA A 199 10.23 4.08 -1.19
CA ALA A 199 11.10 4.91 -2.02
C ALA A 199 12.25 4.12 -2.66
N TYR A 200 12.86 3.18 -1.91
CA TYR A 200 13.85 2.26 -2.47
C TYR A 200 13.22 1.32 -3.50
N MET A 201 12.06 0.73 -3.22
CA MET A 201 11.37 -0.15 -4.16
C MET A 201 11.02 0.54 -5.48
N ARG A 202 10.67 1.84 -5.40
CA ARG A 202 10.48 2.66 -6.60
C ARG A 202 11.74 2.72 -7.46
N TRP A 203 12.89 2.96 -6.85
CA TRP A 203 14.17 3.03 -7.56
C TRP A 203 14.52 1.70 -8.25
N VAL A 204 14.23 0.56 -7.61
CA VAL A 204 14.37 -0.78 -8.22
C VAL A 204 13.40 -0.96 -9.38
N ALA A 205 12.13 -0.60 -9.22
CA ALA A 205 11.09 -0.72 -10.27
C ALA A 205 11.38 0.15 -11.51
N GLU A 206 12.10 1.26 -11.33
CA GLU A 206 12.58 2.09 -12.45
C GLU A 206 13.79 1.48 -13.19
N GLY A 207 14.29 0.33 -12.73
CA GLY A 207 15.41 -0.38 -13.34
C GLY A 207 16.78 0.22 -13.02
N SER A 208 16.86 1.07 -11.99
CA SER A 208 18.10 1.72 -11.58
C SER A 208 19.03 0.77 -10.80
N SER A 209 18.46 -0.24 -10.16
CA SER A 209 19.20 -1.25 -9.42
C SER A 209 20.04 -2.15 -10.33
N ARG A 210 21.27 -2.44 -9.88
CA ARG A 210 22.17 -3.39 -10.53
C ARG A 210 22.05 -4.79 -9.96
N ARG A 211 21.39 -4.96 -8.81
CA ARG A 211 21.23 -6.25 -8.13
C ARG A 211 19.84 -6.82 -8.28
N PHE A 212 18.81 -5.97 -8.30
CA PHE A 212 17.41 -6.40 -8.28
C PHE A 212 16.63 -5.87 -9.48
N SER A 213 15.59 -6.61 -9.84
CA SER A 213 14.52 -6.15 -10.72
C SER A 213 13.20 -6.22 -9.95
N LEU A 214 12.29 -5.30 -10.24
CA LEU A 214 10.94 -5.31 -9.68
C LEU A 214 9.94 -4.98 -10.78
N SER A 215 9.08 -5.95 -11.14
CA SER A 215 7.95 -5.71 -12.03
C SER A 215 6.85 -4.92 -11.30
N THR A 216 6.09 -4.11 -12.03
CA THR A 216 5.05 -3.22 -11.50
C THR A 216 3.65 -3.88 -11.41
N GLY A 217 3.50 -5.07 -12.00
CA GLY A 217 2.34 -5.96 -11.87
C GLY A 217 2.51 -6.92 -10.70
N ASP A 218 2.73 -8.19 -11.00
CA ASP A 218 2.90 -9.29 -10.05
C ASP A 218 3.96 -9.06 -8.96
N GLY A 219 5.13 -8.53 -9.32
CA GLY A 219 6.25 -8.30 -8.40
C GLY A 219 5.92 -7.28 -7.32
N LEU A 220 5.44 -6.09 -7.71
CA LEU A 220 5.00 -5.07 -6.76
C LEU A 220 3.78 -5.54 -5.95
N ASN A 221 2.90 -6.35 -6.52
CA ASN A 221 1.81 -6.98 -5.76
C ASN A 221 2.35 -7.92 -4.67
N SER A 222 3.40 -8.70 -4.98
CA SER A 222 4.08 -9.56 -4.00
C SER A 222 4.73 -8.75 -2.87
N VAL A 223 5.38 -7.63 -3.20
CA VAL A 223 5.97 -6.70 -2.22
C VAL A 223 4.88 -6.10 -1.31
N LEU A 224 3.77 -5.63 -1.87
CA LEU A 224 2.66 -5.10 -1.06
C LEU A 224 2.04 -6.17 -0.16
N SER A 225 1.93 -7.42 -0.63
CA SER A 225 1.50 -8.53 0.22
C SER A 225 2.44 -8.77 1.41
N ALA A 226 3.75 -8.60 1.23
CA ALA A 226 4.71 -8.66 2.34
C ALA A 226 4.52 -7.49 3.31
N VAL A 227 4.27 -6.26 2.83
CA VAL A 227 3.91 -5.14 3.71
C VAL A 227 2.68 -5.50 4.56
N VAL A 228 1.61 -6.03 3.96
CA VAL A 228 0.40 -6.43 4.71
C VAL A 228 0.64 -7.55 5.73
N ALA A 229 1.54 -8.48 5.42
CA ALA A 229 1.83 -9.63 6.26
C ALA A 229 2.47 -9.26 7.62
N PHE A 230 3.25 -8.17 7.66
CA PHE A 230 3.93 -7.68 8.86
C PHE A 230 3.09 -6.69 9.70
N ARG A 231 1.79 -6.57 9.45
CA ARG A 231 0.92 -5.66 10.22
C ARG A 231 0.85 -6.09 11.68
N ASP A 232 0.44 -5.16 12.54
CA ASP A 232 0.08 -5.53 13.90
C ASP A 232 -1.16 -6.46 13.91
N PRO A 233 -1.23 -7.44 14.83
CA PRO A 233 -2.47 -8.16 15.07
C PRO A 233 -3.57 -7.21 15.52
N LEU A 234 -4.82 -7.63 15.39
CA LEU A 234 -5.95 -6.85 15.89
C LEU A 234 -5.90 -6.81 17.42
N PHE A 235 -5.66 -5.61 17.96
CA PHE A 235 -5.68 -5.35 19.38
C PHE A 235 -7.08 -4.94 19.85
N SER A 236 -7.48 -5.45 21.01
CA SER A 236 -8.62 -4.95 21.77
C SER A 236 -8.21 -3.77 22.65
N GLU A 237 -9.18 -2.95 23.07
CA GLU A 237 -8.92 -1.83 24.01
C GLU A 237 -8.29 -2.27 25.34
N ALA A 238 -8.43 -3.54 25.71
CA ALA A 238 -7.90 -4.11 26.95
C ALA A 238 -6.44 -4.60 26.83
N ASP A 239 -5.89 -4.66 25.61
CA ASP A 239 -4.56 -5.21 25.38
C ASP A 239 -3.47 -4.24 25.82
N GLN A 240 -2.71 -4.64 26.84
CA GLN A 240 -1.63 -3.84 27.42
C GLN A 240 -0.44 -3.64 26.47
N LEU A 241 -0.39 -4.38 25.37
CA LEU A 241 0.64 -4.27 24.33
C LEU A 241 0.29 -3.26 23.23
N ALA A 242 -0.98 -2.83 23.14
CA ALA A 242 -1.38 -1.76 22.22
C ALA A 242 -0.60 -0.48 22.58
N GLY A 243 0.11 0.11 21.61
CA GLY A 243 0.92 1.31 21.82
C GLY A 243 2.39 1.09 22.19
N ILE A 244 2.85 -0.15 22.37
CA ILE A 244 4.22 -0.44 22.84
C ILE A 244 5.16 -0.81 21.69
N ASP A 245 4.70 -1.66 20.77
CA ASP A 245 5.44 -2.18 19.61
C ASP A 245 4.45 -2.17 18.42
N GLU A 246 4.21 -0.97 17.87
CA GLU A 246 3.14 -0.73 16.88
C GLU A 246 3.72 -0.50 15.48
N HIS A 247 3.60 -1.49 14.60
CA HIS A 247 3.86 -1.32 13.16
C HIS A 247 2.72 -0.55 12.46
N GLY A 248 1.49 -0.69 12.97
CA GLY A 248 0.28 -0.15 12.38
C GLY A 248 -0.56 -1.19 11.62
N SER A 249 -1.76 -0.79 11.24
CA SER A 249 -2.68 -1.59 10.42
C SER A 249 -2.14 -1.82 9.00
N ALA A 250 -2.59 -2.86 8.31
CA ALA A 250 -2.19 -3.09 6.92
C ALA A 250 -2.51 -1.88 6.02
N PHE A 251 -3.65 -1.23 6.24
CA PHE A 251 -4.01 -0.02 5.54
C PHE A 251 -3.00 1.12 5.77
N GLU A 252 -2.58 1.37 7.00
CA GLU A 252 -1.61 2.43 7.32
C GLU A 252 -0.24 2.14 6.71
N ARG A 253 0.25 0.91 6.86
CA ARG A 253 1.55 0.46 6.36
C ARG A 253 1.64 0.50 4.85
N VAL A 254 0.65 -0.06 4.15
CA VAL A 254 0.58 0.07 2.68
C VAL A 254 0.47 1.53 2.26
N SER A 255 -0.30 2.36 2.98
CA SER A 255 -0.41 3.79 2.66
C SER A 255 0.93 4.52 2.74
N ALA A 256 1.73 4.26 3.80
CA ALA A 256 3.06 4.83 3.95
C ALA A 256 4.02 4.36 2.86
N PHE A 257 4.06 3.06 2.60
CA PHE A 257 4.85 2.49 1.50
C PHE A 257 4.52 3.17 0.16
N GLN A 258 3.23 3.36 -0.13
CA GLN A 258 2.79 4.00 -1.36
C GLN A 258 3.27 5.46 -1.45
N PHE A 259 3.31 6.21 -0.35
CA PHE A 259 3.85 7.58 -0.34
C PHE A 259 5.32 7.65 -0.70
N GLY A 260 6.14 6.72 -0.19
CA GLY A 260 7.55 6.68 -0.59
C GLY A 260 7.69 6.28 -2.05
N PHE A 261 6.88 5.33 -2.50
CA PHE A 261 6.91 4.84 -3.87
C PHE A 261 6.46 5.90 -4.91
N THR A 262 5.52 6.77 -4.54
CA THR A 262 4.97 7.80 -5.45
C THR A 262 5.66 9.15 -5.30
N ASP A 263 5.93 9.57 -4.06
CA ASP A 263 6.30 10.94 -3.71
C ASP A 263 7.76 11.06 -3.23
N GLY A 264 8.43 9.92 -2.98
CA GLY A 264 9.84 9.83 -2.64
C GLY A 264 10.16 10.11 -1.16
N PRO A 265 11.45 10.05 -0.76
CA PRO A 265 11.87 10.08 0.64
C PRO A 265 11.47 11.36 1.42
N GLY A 266 11.27 12.48 0.71
CA GLY A 266 10.84 13.73 1.35
C GLY A 266 9.44 13.68 1.94
N SER A 267 8.53 12.88 1.36
CA SER A 267 7.18 12.66 1.94
C SER A 267 7.28 11.84 3.23
N CYS A 268 8.17 10.85 3.25
CA CYS A 268 8.43 10.00 4.40
C CYS A 268 8.91 10.82 5.60
N ALA A 269 9.86 11.73 5.40
CA ALA A 269 10.35 12.61 6.47
C ALA A 269 9.28 13.56 7.05
N ALA A 270 8.15 13.74 6.37
CA ALA A 270 7.05 14.59 6.81
C ALA A 270 5.96 13.83 7.60
N ILE A 271 6.06 12.49 7.71
CA ILE A 271 5.10 11.68 8.47
C ILE A 271 5.21 12.05 9.96
N ASP A 272 4.09 12.49 10.52
CA ASP A 272 3.89 12.81 11.93
C ASP A 272 2.52 12.25 12.40
N LEU A 273 2.22 12.27 13.71
CA LEU A 273 0.94 11.76 14.22
C LEU A 273 -0.29 12.46 13.64
N ARG A 274 -0.15 13.72 13.20
CA ARG A 274 -1.25 14.45 12.60
C ARG A 274 -1.48 13.98 11.17
N GLU A 275 -0.43 13.70 10.41
CA GLU A 275 -0.51 13.07 9.09
C GLU A 275 -1.18 11.69 9.21
N ILE A 276 -0.71 10.83 10.12
CA ILE A 276 -1.29 9.51 10.36
C ILE A 276 -2.77 9.63 10.73
N GLY A 277 -3.12 10.55 11.63
CA GLY A 277 -4.52 10.81 11.99
C GLY A 277 -5.38 11.29 10.81
N GLN A 278 -4.84 12.11 9.90
CA GLN A 278 -5.54 12.54 8.68
C GLN A 278 -5.73 11.40 7.69
N ARG A 279 -4.72 10.55 7.55
CA ARG A 279 -4.71 9.36 6.69
C ARG A 279 -5.61 8.25 7.20
N ARG A 280 -5.89 8.23 8.51
CA ARG A 280 -6.83 7.30 9.14
C ARG A 280 -8.27 7.83 9.13
N GLY A 281 -8.44 9.15 9.19
CA GLY A 281 -9.78 9.76 9.28
C GLY A 281 -10.54 9.27 10.52
N ASP A 282 -11.81 8.89 10.31
CA ASP A 282 -12.70 8.40 11.36
C ASP A 282 -12.66 6.87 11.52
N LEU A 283 -11.68 6.17 10.90
CA LEU A 283 -11.62 4.71 10.96
C LEU A 283 -11.33 4.20 12.39
N PRO A 284 -12.01 3.12 12.82
CA PRO A 284 -11.72 2.45 14.09
C PRO A 284 -10.35 1.78 14.06
N VAL A 285 -9.65 1.80 15.20
CA VAL A 285 -8.28 1.24 15.34
C VAL A 285 -8.22 0.07 16.30
N LEU A 286 -9.15 0.04 17.26
CA LEU A 286 -9.24 -1.00 18.25
C LEU A 286 -10.61 -1.67 18.15
N LEU A 287 -10.63 -2.97 18.41
CA LEU A 287 -11.87 -3.71 18.58
C LEU A 287 -12.48 -3.36 19.93
N PRO A 288 -13.79 -2.99 19.99
CA PRO A 288 -14.53 -2.93 21.24
C PRO A 288 -14.49 -4.28 21.97
N GLU A 289 -14.46 -4.26 23.31
CA GLU A 289 -14.28 -5.48 24.12
C GLU A 289 -15.34 -6.57 23.88
N ASP A 290 -16.54 -6.23 23.40
CA ASP A 290 -17.64 -7.16 23.15
C ASP A 290 -17.73 -7.64 21.70
N GLN A 291 -16.75 -7.30 20.85
CA GLN A 291 -16.74 -7.62 19.43
C GLN A 291 -15.57 -8.52 19.07
N THR A 292 -15.83 -9.47 18.17
CA THR A 292 -14.80 -10.34 17.59
C THR A 292 -14.15 -9.74 16.35
N GLY A 293 -14.72 -8.64 15.83
CA GLY A 293 -14.35 -8.07 14.54
C GLY A 293 -14.77 -8.90 13.32
N GLU A 294 -15.64 -9.90 13.53
CA GLU A 294 -16.00 -10.89 12.51
C GLU A 294 -17.52 -11.11 12.51
N LEU A 295 -18.15 -11.00 11.33
CA LEU A 295 -19.56 -11.28 11.08
C LEU A 295 -19.71 -12.50 10.15
N PRO A 296 -20.18 -13.66 10.67
CA PRO A 296 -20.29 -14.88 9.88
C PRO A 296 -21.05 -14.69 8.56
N VAL A 297 -20.44 -15.13 7.45
CA VAL A 297 -21.04 -15.05 6.12
C VAL A 297 -22.24 -16.01 6.04
N THR A 298 -23.45 -15.44 6.02
CA THR A 298 -24.72 -16.16 5.96
C THR A 298 -25.68 -15.44 5.01
N ALA A 299 -26.76 -16.11 4.61
CA ALA A 299 -27.79 -15.45 3.80
C ALA A 299 -28.42 -14.25 4.51
N ASP A 300 -28.49 -14.27 5.85
CA ASP A 300 -29.08 -13.19 6.64
C ASP A 300 -28.12 -12.00 6.75
N SER A 301 -26.83 -12.24 7.01
CA SER A 301 -25.83 -11.17 7.03
C SER A 301 -25.63 -10.53 5.66
N VAL A 302 -25.66 -11.30 4.56
CA VAL A 302 -25.65 -10.77 3.18
C VAL A 302 -26.84 -9.82 2.94
N ARG A 303 -28.05 -10.19 3.39
CA ARG A 303 -29.22 -9.30 3.27
C ARG A 303 -29.06 -8.03 4.11
N ALA A 304 -28.59 -8.16 5.34
CA ALA A 304 -28.39 -7.03 6.23
C ALA A 304 -27.37 -6.03 5.65
N ILE A 305 -26.27 -6.51 5.06
CA ILE A 305 -25.29 -5.63 4.40
C ILE A 305 -25.89 -4.94 3.18
N VAL A 306 -26.65 -5.64 2.34
CA VAL A 306 -27.34 -5.03 1.19
C VAL A 306 -28.37 -3.98 1.64
N ASP A 307 -29.06 -4.22 2.76
CA ASP A 307 -29.98 -3.24 3.35
C ASP A 307 -29.22 -2.02 3.88
N ALA A 308 -28.09 -2.22 4.57
CA ALA A 308 -27.23 -1.15 5.07
C ALA A 308 -26.63 -0.30 3.93
N MET A 309 -26.22 -0.94 2.84
CA MET A 309 -25.78 -0.27 1.61
C MET A 309 -26.92 0.53 0.97
N THR A 310 -28.14 0.01 0.97
CA THR A 310 -29.32 0.72 0.46
C THR A 310 -29.67 1.95 1.28
N ILE A 311 -29.48 1.89 2.60
CA ILE A 311 -29.63 3.05 3.48
C ILE A 311 -28.52 4.07 3.22
N SER A 312 -27.29 3.63 2.98
CA SER A 312 -26.13 4.52 2.86
C SER A 312 -26.01 5.22 1.51
N PHE A 313 -26.41 4.54 0.42
CA PHE A 313 -26.25 5.04 -0.96
C PHE A 313 -27.57 5.45 -1.64
N GLU A 314 -28.72 5.14 -1.02
CA GLU A 314 -30.06 5.57 -1.45
C GLU A 314 -30.36 5.43 -2.97
N PRO A 315 -30.06 4.29 -3.65
CA PRO A 315 -30.38 4.15 -5.07
C PRO A 315 -31.90 4.15 -5.31
N ALA A 316 -32.34 4.71 -6.42
CA ALA A 316 -33.75 4.74 -6.79
C ALA A 316 -34.32 3.34 -7.07
N GLN A 317 -33.48 2.43 -7.56
CA GLN A 317 -33.81 1.02 -7.79
C GLN A 317 -32.75 0.13 -7.14
N PRO A 318 -32.88 -0.21 -5.85
CA PRO A 318 -31.97 -1.12 -5.18
C PRO A 318 -31.90 -2.47 -5.92
N PRO A 319 -30.71 -3.08 -6.05
CA PRO A 319 -30.57 -4.36 -6.72
C PRO A 319 -31.25 -5.48 -5.93
N ARG A 320 -31.76 -6.49 -6.64
CA ARG A 320 -32.32 -7.71 -6.02
C ARG A 320 -31.21 -8.67 -5.64
N LEU A 321 -31.44 -9.52 -4.64
CA LEU A 321 -30.56 -10.63 -4.29
C LEU A 321 -31.09 -11.96 -4.84
N ASP A 322 -30.21 -12.76 -5.43
CA ASP A 322 -30.45 -14.15 -5.80
C ASP A 322 -29.33 -15.03 -5.23
N PHE A 323 -29.70 -16.09 -4.50
CA PHE A 323 -28.76 -17.05 -3.91
C PHE A 323 -28.66 -18.34 -4.74
N THR A 324 -29.04 -18.29 -6.02
CA THR A 324 -28.95 -19.38 -6.98
C THR A 324 -27.73 -19.14 -7.89
N PRO A 325 -26.57 -19.76 -7.65
CA PRO A 325 -25.32 -19.42 -8.35
C PRO A 325 -25.44 -19.49 -9.88
N ASP A 326 -26.10 -20.53 -10.39
CA ASP A 326 -26.34 -20.75 -11.82
C ASP A 326 -27.14 -19.63 -12.51
N ALA A 327 -27.78 -18.73 -11.74
CA ALA A 327 -28.46 -17.56 -12.30
C ALA A 327 -27.48 -16.57 -12.95
N ALA A 328 -26.24 -16.49 -12.48
CA ALA A 328 -25.22 -15.59 -13.02
C ALA A 328 -24.90 -15.89 -14.49
N GLU A 329 -24.87 -17.19 -14.86
CA GLU A 329 -24.61 -17.67 -16.23
C GLU A 329 -25.66 -17.20 -17.26
N ASN A 330 -26.84 -16.79 -16.78
CA ASN A 330 -27.94 -16.34 -17.64
C ASN A 330 -27.98 -14.82 -17.83
N CYS A 331 -26.99 -14.08 -17.31
CA CYS A 331 -26.92 -12.64 -17.51
C CYS A 331 -26.56 -12.30 -18.97
N PRO A 332 -27.38 -11.50 -19.69
CA PRO A 332 -27.15 -11.25 -21.12
C PRO A 332 -26.06 -10.21 -21.40
N ASP A 333 -25.69 -9.39 -20.42
CA ASP A 333 -24.82 -8.21 -20.57
C ASP A 333 -23.65 -8.14 -19.59
N ALA A 334 -23.40 -9.21 -18.83
CA ALA A 334 -22.21 -9.38 -18.00
C ALA A 334 -21.83 -10.86 -17.88
N ARG A 335 -20.54 -11.14 -17.74
CA ARG A 335 -20.04 -12.48 -17.41
C ARG A 335 -20.14 -12.72 -15.89
N PRO A 336 -20.35 -13.97 -15.45
CA PRO A 336 -20.23 -14.32 -14.03
C PRO A 336 -18.84 -13.97 -13.47
N SER A 337 -18.83 -13.44 -12.25
CA SER A 337 -17.64 -13.13 -11.46
C SER A 337 -17.83 -13.60 -10.00
N PRO A 338 -17.95 -14.91 -9.75
CA PRO A 338 -18.18 -15.44 -8.42
C PRO A 338 -17.08 -15.01 -7.42
N PRO A 339 -17.39 -14.94 -6.11
CA PRO A 339 -18.60 -15.46 -5.46
C PRO A 339 -19.82 -14.52 -5.50
N VAL A 340 -19.67 -13.27 -5.96
CA VAL A 340 -20.79 -12.35 -6.15
C VAL A 340 -20.71 -11.72 -7.54
N SER A 341 -21.75 -11.92 -8.34
CA SER A 341 -21.88 -11.31 -9.68
C SER A 341 -22.98 -10.25 -9.68
N TYR A 342 -22.79 -9.15 -10.40
CA TYR A 342 -23.87 -8.20 -10.69
C TYR A 342 -24.36 -8.37 -12.13
N CYS A 343 -25.67 -8.50 -12.31
CA CYS A 343 -26.31 -8.55 -13.62
C CYS A 343 -27.06 -7.25 -13.93
N PRO A 344 -26.52 -6.36 -14.80
CA PRO A 344 -27.13 -5.07 -15.11
C PRO A 344 -28.52 -5.18 -15.73
N ALA A 345 -28.73 -6.10 -16.69
CA ALA A 345 -30.02 -6.27 -17.38
C ALA A 345 -31.21 -6.54 -16.46
N THR A 346 -30.96 -7.17 -15.30
CA THR A 346 -32.01 -7.55 -14.36
C THR A 346 -31.91 -6.84 -13.02
N ASN A 347 -30.90 -5.99 -12.86
CA ASN A 347 -30.50 -5.33 -11.61
C ASN A 347 -30.47 -6.33 -10.43
N THR A 348 -29.65 -7.38 -10.55
CA THR A 348 -29.60 -8.49 -9.59
C THR A 348 -28.16 -8.79 -9.17
N LEU A 349 -27.93 -8.91 -7.88
CA LEU A 349 -26.73 -9.50 -7.27
C LEU A 349 -26.96 -11.02 -7.12
N VAL A 350 -26.17 -11.81 -7.84
CA VAL A 350 -26.17 -13.28 -7.72
C VAL A 350 -25.04 -13.69 -6.79
N VAL A 351 -25.38 -14.37 -5.70
CA VAL A 351 -24.45 -14.73 -4.62
C VAL A 351 -24.30 -16.25 -4.56
N ASP A 352 -23.08 -16.73 -4.81
CA ASP A 352 -22.66 -18.07 -4.42
C ASP A 352 -22.29 -18.07 -2.95
N LEU A 353 -23.27 -18.40 -2.09
CA LEU A 353 -23.08 -18.33 -0.65
C LEU A 353 -21.98 -19.27 -0.14
N PRO A 354 -21.88 -20.55 -0.57
CA PRO A 354 -20.75 -21.41 -0.22
C PRO A 354 -19.37 -20.84 -0.59
N GLU A 355 -19.20 -20.30 -1.80
CA GLU A 355 -17.91 -19.70 -2.19
C GLU A 355 -17.64 -18.39 -1.45
N LEU A 356 -18.67 -17.59 -1.19
CA LEU A 356 -18.55 -16.37 -0.39
C LEU A 356 -18.14 -16.69 1.05
N GLN A 357 -18.69 -17.76 1.62
CA GLN A 357 -18.31 -18.28 2.93
C GLN A 357 -16.86 -18.74 2.98
N ALA A 358 -16.39 -19.42 1.93
CA ALA A 358 -15.00 -19.85 1.83
C ALA A 358 -14.04 -18.66 1.70
N LEU A 359 -14.45 -17.62 0.96
CA LEU A 359 -13.67 -16.40 0.80
C LEU A 359 -13.56 -15.60 2.11
N GLY A 360 -14.63 -15.58 2.90
CA GLY A 360 -14.69 -14.87 4.18
C GLY A 360 -14.30 -15.71 5.39
N ALA A 361 -13.67 -16.88 5.18
CA ALA A 361 -13.25 -17.74 6.28
C ALA A 361 -11.91 -17.24 6.86
N PRO A 362 -11.81 -17.04 8.18
CA PRO A 362 -10.53 -16.69 8.80
C PRO A 362 -9.52 -17.83 8.61
N GLN A 363 -8.26 -17.49 8.32
CA GLN A 363 -7.20 -18.49 8.24
C GLN A 363 -6.83 -19.00 9.63
N ALA A 364 -6.92 -20.32 9.83
CA ALA A 364 -6.75 -20.95 11.14
C ALA A 364 -5.28 -21.13 11.60
N ASP A 365 -4.30 -20.95 10.71
CA ASP A 365 -2.88 -21.26 10.95
C ASP A 365 -1.96 -20.18 10.35
N VAL A 366 -1.99 -18.97 10.91
CA VAL A 366 -1.01 -17.95 10.56
C VAL A 366 -0.26 -17.53 11.82
N ASP A 367 0.93 -18.08 11.99
CA ASP A 367 1.95 -17.52 12.88
C ASP A 367 2.23 -16.08 12.39
N SER A 368 1.59 -15.06 12.99
CA SER A 368 1.78 -13.59 12.89
C SER A 368 2.13 -12.90 11.55
N ASN A 369 2.33 -13.62 10.43
CA ASN A 369 3.09 -13.19 9.26
C ASN A 369 2.38 -13.54 7.95
N GLY A 370 1.05 -13.60 7.95
CA GLY A 370 0.22 -13.83 6.75
C GLY A 370 -0.88 -12.80 6.64
N LEU A 371 -1.56 -12.77 5.49
CA LEU A 371 -2.50 -11.72 5.13
C LEU A 371 -3.71 -11.65 6.08
N ALA A 372 -4.35 -10.49 6.15
CA ALA A 372 -5.60 -10.35 6.89
C ALA A 372 -6.70 -11.00 6.08
N THR A 373 -7.25 -12.10 6.55
CA THR A 373 -8.37 -12.76 5.88
C THR A 373 -9.45 -13.02 6.91
N GLY A 374 -10.67 -12.67 6.56
CA GLY A 374 -11.85 -12.74 7.41
C GLY A 374 -13.09 -12.36 6.59
N ASP A 375 -14.20 -12.16 7.27
CA ASP A 375 -15.50 -11.91 6.66
C ASP A 375 -15.54 -10.73 5.68
N ASN A 376 -14.78 -9.66 5.90
CA ASN A 376 -14.77 -8.51 5.01
C ASN A 376 -13.94 -8.72 3.74
N THR A 377 -13.13 -9.78 3.69
CA THR A 377 -12.60 -10.30 2.40
C THR A 377 -13.76 -10.70 1.48
N ALA A 378 -14.86 -11.22 2.04
CA ALA A 378 -16.08 -11.57 1.32
C ALA A 378 -17.03 -10.38 1.17
N TYR A 379 -17.29 -9.62 2.23
CA TYR A 379 -18.26 -8.52 2.16
C TYR A 379 -17.77 -7.34 1.30
N SER A 380 -16.47 -7.08 1.20
CA SER A 380 -15.94 -6.11 0.23
C SER A 380 -16.27 -6.49 -1.22
N VAL A 381 -16.30 -7.79 -1.55
CA VAL A 381 -16.77 -8.26 -2.86
C VAL A 381 -18.26 -8.01 -3.02
N LEU A 382 -19.09 -8.34 -2.04
CA LEU A 382 -20.52 -8.05 -2.05
C LEU A 382 -20.80 -6.54 -2.24
N MET A 383 -20.15 -5.69 -1.45
CA MET A 383 -20.25 -4.23 -1.52
C MET A 383 -19.85 -3.72 -2.90
N SER A 384 -18.74 -4.22 -3.46
CA SER A 384 -18.27 -3.79 -4.79
C SER A 384 -19.32 -4.04 -5.89
N ARG A 385 -20.01 -5.18 -5.85
CA ARG A 385 -21.07 -5.53 -6.82
C ARG A 385 -22.34 -4.73 -6.60
N TYR A 386 -22.68 -4.43 -5.35
CA TYR A 386 -23.73 -3.47 -5.04
C TYR A 386 -23.43 -2.09 -5.64
N LEU A 387 -22.19 -1.61 -5.51
CA LEU A 387 -21.77 -0.32 -6.04
C LEU A 387 -21.70 -0.30 -7.58
N GLN A 388 -21.53 -1.44 -8.24
CA GLN A 388 -21.74 -1.52 -9.69
C GLN A 388 -23.20 -1.28 -10.07
N ALA A 389 -24.17 -1.66 -9.23
CA ALA A 389 -25.57 -1.31 -9.43
C ALA A 389 -25.83 0.19 -9.27
N VAL A 390 -25.19 0.84 -8.29
CA VAL A 390 -25.24 2.30 -8.12
C VAL A 390 -24.66 3.01 -9.35
N GLN A 391 -23.50 2.57 -9.83
CA GLN A 391 -22.88 3.09 -11.04
C GLN A 391 -23.76 2.88 -12.29
N HIS A 392 -24.42 1.72 -12.40
CA HIS A 392 -25.33 1.41 -13.49
C HIS A 392 -26.53 2.37 -13.53
N GLU A 393 -27.12 2.66 -12.38
CA GLU A 393 -28.24 3.61 -12.26
C GLU A 393 -27.85 5.02 -12.72
N GLN A 394 -26.60 5.41 -12.49
CA GLN A 394 -26.03 6.68 -12.96
C GLN A 394 -25.66 6.68 -14.45
N GLY A 395 -25.84 5.54 -15.14
CA GLY A 395 -25.52 5.39 -16.56
C GLY A 395 -24.02 5.33 -16.86
N LEU A 396 -23.21 4.95 -15.88
CA LEU A 396 -21.76 4.81 -16.04
C LEU A 396 -21.39 3.49 -16.73
N VAL A 397 -20.27 3.50 -17.45
CA VAL A 397 -19.73 2.29 -18.09
C VAL A 397 -19.13 1.38 -17.02
N LEU A 398 -19.48 0.08 -17.04
CA LEU A 398 -19.06 -0.87 -16.00
C LEU A 398 -18.03 -1.91 -16.45
N ASP A 399 -17.73 -1.99 -17.75
CA ASP A 399 -16.84 -3.00 -18.36
C ASP A 399 -15.57 -2.32 -18.89
N THR A 400 -14.79 -1.75 -17.96
CA THR A 400 -13.51 -1.10 -18.26
C THR A 400 -12.60 -1.14 -17.04
N ALA A 401 -11.29 -1.06 -17.28
CA ALA A 401 -10.29 -0.85 -16.24
C ALA A 401 -10.57 0.38 -15.35
N GLU A 402 -11.10 1.47 -15.94
CA GLU A 402 -11.50 2.66 -15.19
C GLU A 402 -12.68 2.37 -14.25
N ALA A 403 -13.66 1.60 -14.71
CA ALA A 403 -14.78 1.14 -13.88
C ALA A 403 -14.32 0.24 -12.74
N ALA A 404 -13.29 -0.60 -12.96
CA ALA A 404 -12.68 -1.42 -11.92
C ALA A 404 -12.06 -0.55 -10.81
N LEU A 405 -11.27 0.48 -11.17
CA LEU A 405 -10.70 1.43 -10.21
C LEU A 405 -11.76 2.30 -9.53
N ARG A 406 -12.78 2.76 -10.27
CA ARG A 406 -13.92 3.45 -9.68
C ARG A 406 -14.62 2.56 -8.66
N THR A 407 -14.84 1.30 -8.99
CA THR A 407 -15.46 0.31 -8.08
C THR A 407 -14.59 0.13 -6.85
N ALA A 408 -13.27 -0.03 -6.98
CA ALA A 408 -12.35 -0.09 -5.84
C ALA A 408 -12.48 1.13 -4.93
N CYS A 409 -12.49 2.33 -5.52
CA CYS A 409 -12.68 3.58 -4.78
C CYS A 409 -14.02 3.63 -4.05
N LEU A 410 -15.12 3.33 -4.75
CA LEU A 410 -16.44 3.29 -4.14
C LEU A 410 -16.54 2.23 -3.03
N THR A 411 -15.87 1.09 -3.17
CA THR A 411 -15.78 0.08 -2.11
C THR A 411 -15.13 0.67 -0.85
N GLY A 412 -14.09 1.50 -1.00
CA GLY A 412 -13.50 2.24 0.13
C GLY A 412 -14.45 3.24 0.79
N VAL A 413 -15.27 3.93 -0.01
CA VAL A 413 -16.35 4.80 0.50
C VAL A 413 -17.36 3.97 1.29
N ALA A 414 -17.78 2.83 0.78
CA ALA A 414 -18.72 1.93 1.45
C ALA A 414 -18.15 1.37 2.75
N THR A 415 -16.90 0.92 2.75
CA THR A 415 -16.20 0.47 3.97
C THR A 415 -16.24 1.56 5.04
N THR A 416 -15.98 2.82 4.68
CA THR A 416 -16.03 3.94 5.62
C THR A 416 -17.45 4.30 6.05
N ALA A 417 -18.43 4.19 5.15
CA ALA A 417 -19.83 4.46 5.49
C ALA A 417 -20.36 3.46 6.53
N LEU A 418 -19.92 2.20 6.43
CA LEU A 418 -20.33 1.12 7.31
C LEU A 418 -19.51 1.03 8.61
N THR A 419 -18.51 1.88 8.86
CA THR A 419 -17.89 1.96 10.21
C THR A 419 -18.78 2.64 11.25
N ARG A 420 -19.87 3.28 10.80
CA ARG A 420 -20.91 3.84 11.67
C ARG A 420 -22.06 2.85 11.76
N ASP A 421 -22.55 2.59 12.97
CA ASP A 421 -23.69 1.70 13.19
C ASP A 421 -24.86 2.01 12.25
N VAL A 422 -25.15 1.08 11.34
CA VAL A 422 -26.34 1.12 10.46
C VAL A 422 -27.35 0.11 10.95
N THR A 423 -28.45 0.59 11.53
CA THR A 423 -29.58 -0.26 11.91
C THR A 423 -30.44 -0.58 10.69
N THR A 424 -30.49 -1.86 10.32
CA THR A 424 -31.25 -2.38 9.19
C THR A 424 -32.72 -2.64 9.56
N PRO A 425 -33.64 -2.78 8.58
CA PRO A 425 -35.08 -2.93 8.84
C PRO A 425 -35.47 -4.15 9.67
N ASP A 426 -34.66 -5.21 9.66
CA ASP A 426 -34.82 -6.43 10.46
C ASP A 426 -34.36 -6.25 11.92
N GLY A 427 -33.79 -5.09 12.26
CA GLY A 427 -33.26 -4.77 13.59
C GLY A 427 -31.80 -5.16 13.80
N SER A 428 -31.13 -5.71 12.79
CA SER A 428 -29.68 -5.94 12.84
C SER A 428 -28.95 -4.58 12.83
N THR A 429 -27.75 -4.53 13.42
CA THR A 429 -26.88 -3.36 13.34
C THR A 429 -25.59 -3.80 12.67
N ILE A 430 -25.27 -3.20 11.53
CA ILE A 430 -24.04 -3.45 10.79
C ILE A 430 -23.06 -2.33 11.12
N ALA A 431 -21.88 -2.71 11.61
CA ALA A 431 -20.76 -1.83 11.83
C ALA A 431 -19.48 -2.59 11.50
N LEU A 432 -18.66 -2.05 10.59
CA LEU A 432 -17.31 -2.52 10.34
C LEU A 432 -16.38 -2.01 11.45
N THR A 433 -15.46 -2.87 11.84
CA THR A 433 -14.58 -2.76 13.00
C THR A 433 -13.12 -2.58 12.58
N ALA A 434 -12.23 -2.47 13.56
CA ALA A 434 -10.79 -2.50 13.31
C ALA A 434 -10.40 -3.90 12.80
N GLY A 435 -9.88 -3.98 11.57
CA GLY A 435 -9.47 -5.24 10.93
C GLY A 435 -10.21 -5.54 9.62
N ASP A 436 -11.50 -5.20 9.54
CA ASP A 436 -12.28 -5.30 8.31
C ASP A 436 -11.59 -4.56 7.15
N LEU A 437 -11.01 -3.39 7.43
CA LEU A 437 -10.28 -2.61 6.43
C LEU A 437 -9.04 -3.35 5.90
N ASP A 438 -8.31 -4.04 6.78
CA ASP A 438 -7.09 -4.79 6.43
C ASP A 438 -7.44 -6.05 5.62
N GLU A 439 -8.57 -6.67 5.90
CA GLU A 439 -9.11 -7.77 5.10
C GLU A 439 -9.52 -7.34 3.70
N ALA A 440 -10.16 -6.16 3.57
CA ALA A 440 -10.47 -5.59 2.27
C ALA A 440 -9.20 -5.31 1.47
N VAL A 441 -8.16 -4.72 2.10
CA VAL A 441 -6.85 -4.51 1.48
C VAL A 441 -6.24 -5.83 1.00
N SER A 442 -6.26 -6.86 1.85
CA SER A 442 -5.75 -8.20 1.52
C SER A 442 -6.51 -8.85 0.38
N GLY A 443 -7.84 -8.78 0.37
CA GLY A 443 -8.70 -9.28 -0.70
C GLY A 443 -8.44 -8.57 -2.03
N ILE A 444 -8.31 -7.24 -2.01
CA ILE A 444 -7.99 -6.44 -3.20
C ILE A 444 -6.63 -6.83 -3.79
N LEU A 445 -5.62 -7.10 -2.96
CA LEU A 445 -4.30 -7.52 -3.45
C LEU A 445 -4.29 -8.96 -3.97
N THR A 446 -4.98 -9.88 -3.30
CA THR A 446 -4.90 -11.32 -3.58
C THR A 446 -5.85 -11.80 -4.67
N ASN A 447 -7.11 -11.36 -4.65
CA ASN A 447 -8.13 -11.79 -5.60
C ASN A 447 -8.62 -10.64 -6.49
N GLY A 448 -8.54 -9.39 -6.03
CA GLY A 448 -8.91 -8.20 -6.81
C GLY A 448 -10.39 -8.04 -7.10
N LEU A 449 -11.26 -8.92 -6.61
CA LEU A 449 -12.69 -8.95 -6.97
C LEU A 449 -13.42 -7.70 -6.49
N ALA A 450 -13.08 -7.21 -5.30
CA ALA A 450 -13.60 -5.96 -4.74
C ALA A 450 -13.16 -4.69 -5.52
N ALA A 451 -12.15 -4.85 -6.38
CA ALA A 451 -11.61 -3.84 -7.28
C ALA A 451 -11.78 -4.26 -8.76
N GLY A 452 -12.82 -5.05 -9.05
CA GLY A 452 -13.14 -5.54 -10.40
C GLY A 452 -14.25 -4.76 -11.07
N ASP A 453 -14.26 -4.80 -12.40
CA ASP A 453 -15.36 -4.36 -13.24
C ASP A 453 -16.54 -5.35 -13.19
N VAL A 454 -17.61 -5.12 -13.96
CA VAL A 454 -18.82 -5.96 -13.92
C VAL A 454 -18.56 -7.42 -14.28
N ASN A 455 -17.51 -7.68 -15.07
CA ASN A 455 -17.11 -9.01 -15.52
C ASN A 455 -16.06 -9.65 -14.61
N GLY A 456 -15.71 -9.00 -13.49
CA GLY A 456 -14.68 -9.43 -12.55
C GLY A 456 -13.25 -9.12 -13.00
N ASP A 457 -13.07 -8.42 -14.13
CA ASP A 457 -11.74 -8.06 -14.61
C ASP A 457 -11.22 -6.87 -13.78
N SER A 458 -9.99 -6.95 -13.29
CA SER A 458 -9.36 -5.90 -12.49
C SER A 458 -8.09 -5.39 -13.17
N VAL A 459 -7.60 -4.22 -12.76
CA VAL A 459 -6.32 -3.72 -13.29
C VAL A 459 -5.16 -4.61 -12.80
N PRO A 460 -4.10 -4.82 -13.60
CA PRO A 460 -3.02 -5.73 -13.24
C PRO A 460 -2.29 -5.38 -11.94
N SER A 461 -2.21 -4.09 -11.60
CA SER A 461 -1.44 -3.66 -10.45
C SER A 461 -2.26 -3.63 -9.15
N GLY A 462 -1.88 -4.45 -8.17
CA GLY A 462 -2.27 -4.32 -6.76
C GLY A 462 -2.17 -2.90 -6.22
N PHE A 463 -1.07 -2.22 -6.56
CA PHE A 463 -0.81 -0.86 -6.13
C PHE A 463 -1.91 0.11 -6.57
N ALA A 464 -2.31 0.06 -7.85
CA ALA A 464 -3.35 0.95 -8.38
C ALA A 464 -4.73 0.65 -7.75
N ARG A 465 -5.02 -0.64 -7.50
CA ARG A 465 -6.27 -1.07 -6.84
C ARG A 465 -6.36 -0.54 -5.41
N ILE A 466 -5.28 -0.66 -4.63
CA ILE A 466 -5.22 -0.13 -3.26
C ILE A 466 -5.21 1.40 -3.21
N ASP A 467 -4.51 2.06 -4.14
CA ASP A 467 -4.54 3.52 -4.24
C ASP A 467 -5.98 4.03 -4.49
N ALA A 468 -6.69 3.42 -5.43
CA ALA A 468 -8.09 3.75 -5.69
C ALA A 468 -8.97 3.52 -4.46
N PHE A 469 -8.84 2.38 -3.79
CA PHE A 469 -9.55 2.07 -2.55
C PHE A 469 -9.28 3.11 -1.44
N ARG A 470 -8.02 3.48 -1.20
CA ARG A 470 -7.61 4.53 -0.24
C ARG A 470 -8.24 5.88 -0.55
N ILE A 471 -8.32 6.27 -1.82
CA ILE A 471 -8.96 7.53 -2.23
C ILE A 471 -10.42 7.58 -1.76
N GLY A 472 -11.11 6.44 -1.82
CA GLY A 472 -12.48 6.29 -1.34
C GLY A 472 -12.61 6.29 0.17
N VAL A 473 -11.73 5.55 0.87
CA VAL A 473 -11.69 5.53 2.34
C VAL A 473 -11.52 6.95 2.92
N LEU A 474 -10.73 7.79 2.26
CA LEU A 474 -10.46 9.17 2.67
C LEU A 474 -11.32 10.20 1.92
N GLY A 475 -12.38 9.75 1.28
CA GLY A 475 -13.14 10.54 0.32
C GLY A 475 -14.63 10.32 0.41
N ASP A 476 -15.29 10.71 -0.69
CA ASP A 476 -16.70 10.52 -0.91
C ASP A 476 -16.91 9.98 -2.33
N GLU A 477 -18.16 9.64 -2.64
CA GLU A 477 -18.55 9.16 -3.95
C GLU A 477 -18.14 10.13 -5.07
N GLN A 478 -18.33 11.44 -4.87
CA GLN A 478 -18.00 12.44 -5.88
C GLN A 478 -16.50 12.48 -6.18
N ARG A 479 -15.64 12.27 -5.18
CA ARG A 479 -14.20 12.15 -5.36
C ARG A 479 -13.87 10.95 -6.23
N CYS A 480 -14.49 9.79 -5.98
CA CYS A 480 -14.32 8.60 -6.82
C CYS A 480 -14.77 8.84 -8.26
N LEU A 481 -15.96 9.41 -8.47
CA LEU A 481 -16.48 9.74 -9.81
C LEU A 481 -15.62 10.76 -10.55
N THR A 482 -15.08 11.75 -9.84
CA THR A 482 -14.19 12.75 -10.46
C THR A 482 -12.84 12.14 -10.82
N ARG A 483 -12.36 11.20 -9.99
CA ARG A 483 -11.07 10.56 -10.18
C ARG A 483 -11.09 9.51 -11.27
N PHE A 484 -12.18 8.75 -11.35
CA PHE A 484 -12.39 7.60 -12.21
C PHE A 484 -13.76 7.73 -12.94
N PRO A 485 -13.86 8.59 -13.97
CA PRO A 485 -15.13 9.03 -14.56
C PRO A 485 -15.89 8.00 -15.40
#